data_AF-A0A7K9Q568-F1
#
_entry.id   AF-A0A7K9Q568-F1
#
_cell.length_a   1.000
_cell.length_b   1.000
_cell.length_c   1.000
_cell.angle_alpha   90.00
_cell.angle_beta   90.00
_cell.angle_gamma   90.00
#
_symmetry.space_group_name_H-M   'P 1'
#
loop_
_entity.id
_entity.type
_entity.pdbx_description
1 polymer ?
#
loop_
_entity_poly.entity_id
_entity_poly.type
_entity_poly.pdbx_seq_one_letter_code
_entity_poly.pdbx_strand_id
1 'polypeptide(L)'
;KCPSPLKNRDFVTLRSWLPLGNDYMIINYSVKHPKYPPRKDFVRAVSLQTGYLIKANGDGACTLYYLTQVDPRGSLPKWVVNRVSQFVAPKAMKKIYKAGLKYPEWKRRHDPGYKPWVYPEQNTLPSVSLAELSVQHADSLENIDETGLPEDHLSASDHEA
;
A
#
# COMPACT_ATOMS: atom_id res chain seq x y z
N LYS A 1 6.32 -0.53 -8.91
CA LYS A 1 6.29 -0.67 -10.39
C LYS A 1 6.03 -2.13 -10.70
N CYS A 2 5.26 -2.42 -11.75
CA CYS A 2 5.03 -3.78 -12.21
C CYS A 2 6.14 -4.18 -13.19
N PRO A 3 6.50 -5.48 -13.28
CA PRO A 3 7.45 -5.94 -14.27
C PRO A 3 6.87 -5.70 -15.67
N SER A 4 7.73 -5.29 -16.61
CA SER A 4 7.35 -5.23 -18.02
C SER A 4 6.89 -6.62 -18.47
N PRO A 5 5.81 -6.76 -19.26
CA PRO A 5 5.08 -5.71 -19.98
C PRO A 5 3.81 -5.16 -19.29
N LEU A 6 3.60 -5.44 -18.00
CA LEU A 6 2.42 -4.98 -17.26
C LEU A 6 2.45 -3.47 -17.01
N LYS A 7 1.31 -2.80 -17.18
CA LYS A 7 1.19 -1.36 -16.83
C LYS A 7 1.38 -1.17 -15.32
N ASN A 8 1.90 -0.02 -14.92
CA ASN A 8 2.02 0.29 -13.49
C ASN A 8 0.63 0.47 -12.85
N ARG A 9 0.50 0.09 -11.58
CA ARG A 9 -0.74 0.31 -10.81
C ARG A 9 -0.63 1.56 -9.94
N ASP A 10 -1.72 2.30 -9.82
CA ASP A 10 -1.88 3.35 -8.81
C ASP A 10 -3.12 3.12 -7.94
N PHE A 11 -3.12 3.76 -6.76
CA PHE A 11 -4.17 3.66 -5.76
C PHE A 11 -4.49 5.05 -5.21
N VAL A 12 -5.76 5.28 -4.88
CA VAL A 12 -6.20 6.39 -4.04
C VAL A 12 -6.87 5.76 -2.83
N THR A 13 -6.31 5.94 -1.64
CA THR A 13 -6.81 5.29 -0.42
C THR A 13 -7.13 6.30 0.67
N LEU A 14 -8.23 6.06 1.39
CA LEU A 14 -8.50 6.70 2.66
C LEU A 14 -7.83 5.87 3.75
N ARG A 15 -6.98 6.51 4.57
CA ARG A 15 -6.21 5.85 5.62
C ARG A 15 -6.56 6.43 6.97
N SER A 16 -6.73 5.56 7.95
CA SER A 16 -6.89 5.91 9.35
C SER A 16 -5.90 5.11 10.21
N TRP A 17 -5.50 5.66 11.35
CA TRP A 17 -4.65 4.99 12.32
C TRP A 17 -5.15 5.25 13.73
N LEU A 18 -4.92 4.28 14.61
CA LEU A 18 -5.41 4.29 15.97
C LEU A 18 -4.39 3.64 16.91
N PRO A 19 -3.90 4.36 17.94
CA PRO A 19 -3.22 3.75 19.07
C PRO A 19 -4.19 2.90 19.90
N LEU A 20 -3.78 1.70 20.27
CA LEU A 20 -4.56 0.72 21.03
C LEU A 20 -3.79 0.34 22.30
N GLY A 21 -3.56 1.32 23.17
CA GLY A 21 -2.66 1.20 24.31
C GLY A 21 -1.20 1.14 23.83
N ASN A 22 -0.53 0.00 24.02
CA ASN A 22 0.83 -0.23 23.53
C ASN A 22 0.87 -0.73 22.07
N ASP A 23 -0.28 -1.10 21.51
CA ASP A 23 -0.41 -1.56 20.14
C ASP A 23 -0.80 -0.41 19.20
N TYR A 24 -0.62 -0.60 17.89
CA TYR A 24 -1.03 0.38 16.88
C TYR A 24 -1.70 -0.31 15.70
N MET A 25 -2.77 0.30 15.21
CA MET A 25 -3.46 -0.15 14.01
C MET A 25 -3.44 0.93 12.94
N ILE A 26 -3.14 0.56 11.70
CA ILE A 26 -3.22 1.43 10.52
C ILE A 26 -4.04 0.69 9.47
N ILE A 27 -5.14 1.27 9.01
CA ILE A 27 -6.02 0.65 8.01
C ILE A 27 -6.28 1.61 6.87
N ASN A 28 -6.50 1.05 5.68
CA ASN A 28 -6.90 1.81 4.51
C ASN A 28 -7.73 0.96 3.54
N TYR A 29 -8.52 1.66 2.75
CA TYR A 29 -9.27 1.11 1.62
C TYR A 29 -9.33 2.15 0.50
N SER A 30 -9.61 1.71 -0.72
CA SER A 30 -9.65 2.59 -1.89
C SER A 30 -10.90 3.48 -1.92
N VAL A 31 -10.70 4.75 -2.27
CA VAL A 31 -11.76 5.74 -2.48
C VAL A 31 -11.57 6.45 -3.82
N LYS A 32 -12.65 7.01 -4.36
CA LYS A 32 -12.61 7.96 -5.48
C LYS A 32 -12.46 9.36 -4.90
N HIS A 33 -11.50 10.10 -5.43
CA HIS A 33 -11.33 11.52 -5.15
C HIS A 33 -11.44 12.30 -6.48
N PRO A 34 -12.29 13.34 -6.59
CA PRO A 34 -12.56 14.03 -7.87
C PRO A 34 -11.31 14.56 -8.58
N LYS A 35 -10.34 15.08 -7.81
CA LYS A 35 -9.05 15.58 -8.32
C LYS A 35 -8.06 14.48 -8.79
N TYR A 36 -8.35 13.20 -8.52
CA TYR A 36 -7.44 12.09 -8.83
C TYR A 36 -8.14 10.97 -9.63
N PRO A 37 -8.69 11.27 -10.82
CA PRO A 37 -9.30 10.26 -11.68
C PRO A 37 -8.26 9.23 -12.17
N PRO A 38 -8.69 8.07 -12.71
CA PRO A 38 -7.79 7.12 -13.37
C PRO A 38 -6.96 7.79 -14.48
N ARG A 39 -5.70 7.36 -14.62
CA ARG A 39 -4.76 7.91 -15.61
C ARG A 39 -4.43 6.87 -16.66
N LYS A 40 -4.30 7.26 -17.93
CA LYS A 40 -4.11 6.32 -19.06
C LYS A 40 -2.88 5.41 -18.93
N ASP A 41 -1.82 5.91 -18.29
CA ASP A 41 -0.55 5.19 -18.12
C ASP A 41 -0.54 4.23 -16.92
N PHE A 42 -1.61 4.24 -16.12
CA PHE A 42 -1.73 3.45 -14.90
C PHE A 42 -3.03 2.65 -14.88
N VAL A 43 -2.96 1.42 -14.38
CA VAL A 43 -4.14 0.67 -13.99
C VAL A 43 -4.55 1.14 -12.59
N ARG A 44 -5.76 1.69 -12.43
CA ARG A 44 -6.29 2.02 -11.10
C ARG A 44 -6.64 0.73 -10.38
N ALA A 45 -5.82 0.34 -9.41
CA ALA A 45 -6.06 -0.83 -8.58
C ALA A 45 -6.95 -0.47 -7.37
N VAL A 46 -7.56 -1.49 -6.78
CA VAL A 46 -8.51 -1.35 -5.67
C VAL A 46 -8.01 -2.12 -4.47
N SER A 47 -7.66 -1.41 -3.39
CA SER A 47 -7.51 -2.03 -2.07
C SER A 47 -8.90 -2.12 -1.45
N LEU A 48 -9.41 -3.34 -1.31
CA LEU A 48 -10.66 -3.59 -0.61
C LEU A 48 -10.47 -3.34 0.89
N GLN A 49 -9.37 -3.88 1.43
CA GLN A 49 -8.92 -3.63 2.79
C GLN A 49 -7.43 -3.92 2.87
N THR A 50 -6.65 -2.98 3.40
CA THR A 50 -5.25 -3.21 3.73
C THR A 50 -4.96 -2.61 5.10
N GLY A 51 -4.23 -3.33 5.94
CA GLY A 51 -3.88 -2.84 7.26
C GLY A 51 -2.65 -3.47 7.87
N TYR A 52 -2.17 -2.75 8.89
CA TYR A 52 -1.06 -3.13 9.74
C TYR A 52 -1.54 -3.13 11.19
N LEU A 53 -1.26 -4.20 11.90
CA LEU A 53 -1.39 -4.26 13.35
C LEU A 53 0.00 -4.48 13.94
N ILE A 54 0.48 -3.50 14.70
CA ILE A 54 1.73 -3.56 15.43
C ILE A 54 1.38 -3.94 16.86
N LYS A 55 1.74 -5.15 17.27
CA LYS A 55 1.57 -5.62 18.65
C LYS A 55 2.87 -5.49 19.41
N ALA A 56 2.86 -4.79 20.53
CA ALA A 56 4.03 -4.71 21.40
C ALA A 56 4.30 -6.06 22.06
N ASN A 57 5.58 -6.49 22.08
CA ASN A 57 5.99 -7.78 22.64
C ASN A 57 6.99 -7.61 23.79
N GLY A 58 6.91 -6.52 24.55
CA GLY A 58 7.91 -6.17 25.56
C GLY A 58 9.24 -5.71 24.95
N ASP A 59 10.14 -5.19 25.79
CA ASP A 59 11.57 -4.91 25.52
C ASP A 59 11.91 -4.37 24.12
N GLY A 60 11.22 -3.30 23.69
CA GLY A 60 11.51 -2.64 22.41
C GLY A 60 11.25 -3.51 21.17
N ALA A 61 10.57 -4.65 21.32
CA ALA A 61 10.20 -5.55 20.25
C ALA A 61 8.69 -5.47 19.94
N CYS A 62 8.34 -5.86 18.72
CA CYS A 62 6.94 -5.94 18.29
C CYS A 62 6.73 -7.06 17.27
N THR A 63 5.49 -7.55 17.16
CA THR A 63 5.03 -8.32 16.00
C THR A 63 4.22 -7.41 15.09
N LEU A 64 4.60 -7.37 13.81
CA LEU A 64 3.86 -6.68 12.77
C LEU A 64 3.02 -7.67 11.97
N TYR A 65 1.71 -7.59 12.11
CA TYR A 65 0.75 -8.28 11.25
C TYR A 65 0.40 -7.39 10.06
N TYR A 66 0.46 -7.95 8.86
CA TYR A 66 0.03 -7.30 7.63
C TYR A 66 -1.11 -8.10 7.01
N LEU A 67 -2.24 -7.43 6.81
CA LEU A 67 -3.41 -8.01 6.16
C LEU A 67 -3.74 -7.17 4.94
N THR A 68 -3.98 -7.83 3.80
CA THR A 68 -4.28 -7.13 2.56
C THR A 68 -5.20 -7.95 1.67
N GLN A 69 -6.19 -7.28 1.10
CA GLN A 69 -7.05 -7.78 0.06
C GLN A 69 -7.12 -6.71 -1.04
N VAL A 70 -6.51 -7.01 -2.18
CA VAL A 70 -6.31 -6.06 -3.26
C VAL A 70 -6.73 -6.71 -4.57
N ASP A 71 -7.51 -5.98 -5.37
CA ASP A 71 -7.71 -6.25 -6.78
C ASP A 71 -6.76 -5.37 -7.59
N PRO A 72 -5.68 -5.94 -8.18
CA PRO A 72 -4.73 -5.17 -9.00
C PRO A 72 -5.33 -4.73 -10.34
N ARG A 73 -6.54 -5.20 -10.67
CA ARG A 73 -7.24 -5.01 -11.94
C ARG A 73 -6.35 -5.37 -13.15
N GLY A 74 -6.85 -5.05 -14.33
CA GLY A 74 -6.24 -5.49 -15.59
C GLY A 74 -6.70 -6.91 -15.95
N SER A 75 -5.96 -7.59 -16.82
CA SER A 75 -6.32 -8.93 -17.29
C SER A 75 -5.65 -10.07 -16.55
N LEU A 76 -4.86 -9.78 -15.51
CA LEU A 76 -4.16 -10.81 -14.75
C LEU A 76 -5.18 -11.78 -14.10
N PRO A 77 -5.09 -13.10 -14.37
CA PRO A 77 -5.96 -14.06 -13.72
C PRO A 77 -5.82 -13.99 -12.19
N LYS A 78 -6.94 -14.10 -11.45
CA LYS A 78 -6.95 -14.03 -9.98
C LYS A 78 -5.96 -15.00 -9.31
N TRP A 79 -5.75 -16.18 -9.88
CA TRP A 79 -4.82 -17.17 -9.35
C TRP A 79 -3.35 -16.69 -9.45
N VAL A 80 -2.99 -15.95 -10.51
CA VAL A 80 -1.66 -15.34 -10.68
C VAL A 80 -1.45 -14.28 -9.60
N VAL A 81 -2.44 -13.41 -9.40
CA VAL A 81 -2.41 -12.38 -8.36
C VAL A 81 -2.19 -12.98 -6.97
N ASN A 82 -2.95 -14.03 -6.64
CA ASN A 82 -2.84 -14.72 -5.37
C ASN A 82 -1.45 -15.36 -5.19
N ARG A 83 -0.92 -15.99 -6.24
CA ARG A 83 0.41 -16.61 -6.22
C ARG A 83 1.52 -15.58 -6.03
N VAL A 84 1.50 -14.49 -6.78
CA VAL A 84 2.51 -13.42 -6.69
C VAL A 84 2.48 -12.75 -5.32
N SER A 85 1.28 -12.52 -4.77
CA SER A 85 1.10 -11.88 -3.47
C SER A 85 1.79 -12.65 -2.33
N GLN A 86 1.82 -13.99 -2.40
CA GLN A 86 2.50 -14.85 -1.42
C GLN A 86 4.02 -14.62 -1.38
N PHE A 87 4.64 -14.18 -2.49
CA PHE A 87 6.08 -13.89 -2.55
C PHE A 87 6.40 -12.41 -2.28
N VAL A 88 5.54 -11.51 -2.73
CA VAL A 88 5.75 -10.06 -2.56
C VAL A 88 5.56 -9.64 -1.11
N ALA A 89 4.57 -10.19 -0.40
CA ALA A 89 4.30 -9.81 0.99
C ALA A 89 5.50 -10.10 1.92
N PRO A 90 6.12 -11.30 1.95
CA PRO A 90 7.30 -11.54 2.78
C PRO A 90 8.49 -10.63 2.43
N LYS A 91 8.74 -10.38 1.14
CA LYS A 91 9.81 -9.48 0.69
C LYS A 91 9.56 -8.04 1.17
N ALA A 92 8.33 -7.56 1.07
CA ALA A 92 7.94 -6.23 1.56
C ALA A 92 8.11 -6.12 3.08
N MET A 93 7.66 -7.13 3.83
CA MET A 93 7.80 -7.18 5.29
C MET A 93 9.27 -7.18 5.72
N LYS A 94 10.13 -7.92 5.03
CA LYS A 94 11.59 -7.90 5.28
C LYS A 94 12.21 -6.53 5.00
N LYS A 95 11.75 -5.81 3.98
CA LYS A 95 12.18 -4.42 3.70
C LYS A 95 11.72 -3.46 4.80
N ILE A 96 10.48 -3.58 5.27
CA ILE A 96 9.96 -2.78 6.40
C ILE A 96 10.80 -3.02 7.66
N TYR A 97 11.09 -4.27 8.00
CA TYR A 97 11.96 -4.62 9.13
C TYR A 97 13.34 -3.93 9.03
N LYS A 98 14.02 -4.09 7.88
CA LYS A 98 15.33 -3.46 7.64
C LYS A 98 15.25 -1.92 7.71
N ALA A 99 14.17 -1.31 7.23
CA ALA A 99 13.96 0.13 7.31
C ALA A 99 13.75 0.58 8.76
N GLY A 100 12.98 -0.18 9.55
CA GLY A 100 12.77 0.07 10.98
C GLY A 100 14.08 0.13 11.77
N LEU A 101 15.01 -0.79 11.52
CA LEU A 101 16.34 -0.78 12.15
C LEU A 101 17.14 0.49 11.86
N LYS A 102 17.02 1.04 10.64
CA LYS A 102 17.75 2.24 10.19
C LYS A 102 17.03 3.55 10.55
N TYR A 103 15.75 3.47 10.89
CA TYR A 103 14.89 4.65 11.06
C TYR A 103 15.37 5.64 12.14
N PRO A 104 15.85 5.23 13.33
CA PRO A 104 16.29 6.19 14.34
C PRO A 104 17.44 7.10 13.89
N GLU A 105 18.45 6.54 13.23
CA GLU A 105 19.59 7.29 12.70
C GLU A 105 19.19 8.18 11.52
N TRP A 106 18.33 7.67 10.63
CA TRP A 106 17.78 8.45 9.54
C TRP A 106 16.97 9.63 10.09
N LYS A 107 16.02 9.41 10.99
CA LYS A 107 15.11 10.44 11.50
C LYS A 107 15.84 11.54 12.28
N ARG A 108 16.93 11.22 12.97
CA ARG A 108 17.78 12.21 13.65
C ARG A 108 18.33 13.28 12.71
N ARG A 109 18.56 12.93 11.43
CA ARG A 109 19.07 13.82 10.38
C ARG A 109 17.98 14.50 9.55
N HIS A 110 16.70 14.15 9.76
CA HIS A 110 15.58 14.57 8.91
C HIS A 110 14.42 15.09 9.76
N ASP A 111 14.65 16.24 10.38
CA ASP A 111 13.72 16.93 11.28
C ASP A 111 13.13 15.96 12.34
N PRO A 112 13.89 15.65 13.40
CA PRO A 112 13.47 14.64 14.37
C PRO A 112 12.20 15.01 15.13
N GLY A 113 11.84 16.30 15.20
CA GLY A 113 10.64 16.80 15.87
C GLY A 113 9.37 16.67 15.03
N TYR A 114 9.50 16.69 13.70
CA TYR A 114 8.37 16.60 12.79
C TYR A 114 7.82 15.17 12.67
N LYS A 115 6.72 14.89 13.36
CA LYS A 115 5.97 13.62 13.40
C LYS A 115 4.45 13.91 13.44
N PRO A 116 3.86 14.42 12.34
CA PRO A 116 2.44 14.82 12.32
C PRO A 116 1.45 13.68 12.58
N TRP A 117 1.88 12.42 12.44
CA TRP A 117 1.08 11.25 12.81
C TRP A 117 1.01 11.00 14.33
N VAL A 118 1.91 11.60 15.11
CA VAL A 118 1.91 11.62 16.60
C VAL A 118 1.36 12.94 17.12
N TYR A 119 1.71 14.05 16.45
CA TYR A 119 1.40 15.43 16.82
C TYR A 119 0.58 16.10 15.71
N PRO A 120 -0.75 15.92 15.67
CA PRO A 120 -1.59 16.35 14.55
C PRO A 120 -1.54 17.85 14.25
N GLU A 121 -1.22 18.68 15.24
CA GLU A 121 -1.04 20.12 15.10
C GLU A 121 0.11 20.51 14.15
N GLN A 122 1.04 19.59 13.89
CA GLN A 122 2.11 19.77 12.90
C GLN A 122 1.63 19.57 11.46
N ASN A 123 0.41 19.07 11.24
CA ASN A 123 -0.09 18.74 9.92
C ASN A 123 -0.43 20.00 9.10
N THR A 124 0.19 20.12 7.92
CA THR A 124 -0.04 21.22 6.98
C THR A 124 -0.91 20.83 5.77
N LEU A 125 -1.42 19.59 5.76
CA LEU A 125 -2.26 19.10 4.66
C LEU A 125 -3.66 19.75 4.68
N PRO A 126 -4.26 19.98 3.50
CA PRO A 126 -5.63 20.47 3.42
C PRO A 126 -6.62 19.43 3.97
N SER A 127 -7.69 19.91 4.60
CA SER A 127 -8.83 19.07 4.95
C SER A 127 -9.66 18.72 3.71
N VAL A 128 -10.31 17.56 3.74
CA VAL A 128 -11.22 17.07 2.69
C VAL A 128 -12.54 16.68 3.34
N SER A 129 -13.65 17.07 2.72
CA SER A 129 -14.97 16.63 3.16
C SER A 129 -15.19 15.17 2.79
N LEU A 130 -15.68 14.35 3.74
CA LEU A 130 -16.01 12.94 3.45
C LEU A 130 -17.09 12.82 2.37
N ALA A 131 -17.96 13.82 2.21
CA ALA A 131 -18.99 13.84 1.18
C ALA A 131 -18.41 14.00 -0.25
N GLU A 132 -17.18 14.48 -0.38
CA GLU A 132 -16.48 14.57 -1.68
C GLU A 132 -15.88 13.22 -2.10
N LEU A 133 -15.81 12.27 -1.17
CA LEU A 133 -15.25 10.94 -1.42
C LEU A 133 -16.37 9.94 -1.65
N SER A 134 -16.13 8.98 -2.53
CA SER A 134 -16.99 7.82 -2.68
C SER A 134 -16.18 6.53 -2.62
N VAL A 135 -16.81 5.43 -2.23
CA VAL A 135 -16.15 4.13 -2.22
C VAL A 135 -15.71 3.75 -3.63
N GLN A 136 -14.48 3.24 -3.75
CA GLN A 136 -13.98 2.69 -5.01
C GLN A 136 -14.33 1.21 -5.09
N HIS A 137 -15.41 0.90 -5.79
CA HIS A 137 -15.75 -0.49 -6.12
C HIS A 137 -14.95 -0.97 -7.33
N ALA A 138 -14.48 -2.21 -7.30
CA ALA A 138 -13.65 -2.80 -8.35
C ALA A 138 -14.41 -3.01 -9.67
N ASP A 139 -15.66 -3.42 -9.60
CA ASP A 139 -16.60 -3.60 -10.71
C ASP A 139 -16.92 -2.29 -11.47
N SER A 140 -16.85 -1.14 -10.79
CA SER A 140 -17.14 0.18 -11.37
C SER A 140 -16.00 0.80 -12.20
N LEU A 141 -14.86 0.11 -12.36
CA LEU A 141 -13.71 0.58 -13.13
C LEU A 141 -13.59 -0.18 -14.46
N GLU A 142 -13.23 0.53 -15.53
CA GLU A 142 -12.95 -0.06 -16.84
C GLU A 142 -11.94 -1.22 -16.74
N ASN A 143 -12.21 -2.31 -17.46
CA ASN A 143 -11.28 -3.42 -17.60
C ASN A 143 -10.21 -3.02 -18.61
N ILE A 144 -8.95 -3.01 -18.18
CA ILE A 144 -7.82 -2.82 -19.09
C ILE A 144 -7.35 -4.22 -19.52
N ASP A 145 -7.46 -4.52 -20.81
CA ASP A 145 -7.00 -5.80 -21.35
C ASP A 145 -5.47 -5.80 -21.48
N GLU A 146 -4.82 -6.71 -20.76
CA GLU A 146 -3.38 -7.00 -20.84
C GLU A 146 -3.15 -8.49 -21.21
N THR A 147 -4.16 -9.21 -21.76
CA THR A 147 -4.08 -10.66 -22.03
C THR A 147 -3.11 -11.05 -23.14
N GLY A 148 -2.76 -10.12 -24.03
CA GLY A 148 -1.79 -10.34 -25.11
C GLY A 148 -0.32 -10.33 -24.68
N LEU A 149 -0.04 -10.38 -23.38
CA LEU A 149 1.32 -10.29 -22.84
C LEU A 149 1.91 -11.69 -22.63
N PRO A 150 3.11 -11.99 -23.15
CA PRO A 150 3.72 -13.32 -23.03
C PRO A 150 3.95 -13.71 -21.57
N GLU A 151 3.49 -14.92 -21.18
CA GLU A 151 3.48 -15.43 -19.80
C GLU A 151 4.90 -15.68 -19.23
N ASP A 152 5.90 -15.84 -20.10
CA ASP A 152 7.26 -16.27 -19.75
C ASP A 152 8.10 -15.22 -18.96
N HIS A 153 7.62 -13.98 -18.83
CA HIS A 153 8.34 -12.91 -18.11
C HIS A 153 7.88 -12.69 -16.67
N LEU A 154 6.94 -13.50 -16.14
CA LEU A 154 6.50 -13.40 -14.74
C LEU A 154 7.46 -14.06 -13.74
N SER A 155 8.57 -14.63 -14.22
CA SER A 155 9.69 -14.97 -13.33
C SER A 155 10.23 -13.69 -12.72
N ALA A 156 10.28 -13.64 -11.39
CA ALA A 156 10.88 -12.52 -10.66
C ALA A 156 12.39 -12.51 -10.87
N SER A 157 12.84 -12.10 -12.06
CA SER A 157 14.21 -11.65 -12.31
C SER A 157 14.34 -10.26 -11.70
N ASP A 158 14.81 -10.21 -10.46
CA ASP A 158 15.58 -9.09 -9.92
C ASP A 158 16.61 -9.70 -8.96
N HIS A 159 17.60 -10.37 -9.56
CA HIS A 159 18.95 -10.32 -9.03
C HIS A 159 19.46 -8.92 -9.32
N GLU A 160 19.36 -8.00 -8.36
CA GLU A 160 20.30 -6.87 -8.24
C GLU A 160 20.15 -6.17 -6.87
N ALA A 161 21.29 -6.15 -6.17
CA ALA A 161 21.74 -5.32 -5.03
C ALA A 161 20.87 -5.20 -3.75
#